data_AF-A0A4R0NLX1-F1
#
_entry.id   AF-A0A4R0NLX1-F1
#
_cell.length_a   1.000
_cell.length_b   1.000
_cell.length_c   1.000
_cell.angle_alpha   90.00
_cell.angle_beta   90.00
_cell.angle_gamma   90.00
#
_symmetry.space_group_name_H-M   'P 1'
#
loop_
_entity.id
_entity.type
_entity.pdbx_description
1 polymer ?
#
loop_
_entity_poly.entity_id
_entity_poly.type
_entity_poly.pdbx_seq_one_letter_code
_entity_poly.pdbx_strand_id
1 'polypeptide(L)' 'MFEIFTDARRSGTAGEHPFGLGLAIAKQIVEVHGGTIWFESNLDRGIAFYINCKKFYGLLVKRYVEFGVKKNSVFERS' A
#
# COMPACT_ATOMS: atom_id res chain seq x y z
N MET A 1 4.33 -13.25 -13.14
CA MET A 1 3.59 -11.95 -13.17
C MET A 1 3.89 -11.06 -11.98
N PHE A 2 4.20 -11.59 -10.78
CA PHE A 2 4.69 -10.81 -9.62
C PHE A 2 6.14 -11.11 -9.24
N GLU A 3 6.89 -11.73 -10.14
CA GLU A 3 8.29 -12.03 -9.90
C GLU A 3 9.15 -10.83 -10.30
N ILE A 4 10.19 -10.60 -9.51
CA ILE A 4 11.17 -9.51 -9.66
C ILE A 4 11.87 -9.57 -11.02
N PHE A 5 11.83 -10.72 -11.69
CA PHE A 5 12.36 -10.93 -13.03
C PHE A 5 11.23 -11.39 -13.95
N THR A 6 10.69 -10.47 -14.72
CA THR A 6 9.84 -10.82 -15.88
C THR A 6 10.43 -10.14 -17.10
N ASP A 7 10.57 -10.86 -18.20
CA ASP A 7 11.00 -10.29 -19.48
C ASP A 7 9.98 -9.24 -19.93
N ALA A 8 10.27 -7.98 -19.64
CA ALA A 8 9.42 -6.88 -20.07
C ALA A 8 9.64 -6.64 -21.56
N ARG A 9 8.59 -6.92 -22.36
CA ARG A 9 8.62 -6.84 -23.83
C ARG A 9 8.59 -5.41 -24.41
N ARG A 10 8.87 -4.36 -23.63
CA ARG A 10 8.85 -2.96 -24.09
C ARG A 10 10.18 -2.30 -23.79
N SER A 11 10.76 -1.59 -24.74
CA SER A 11 11.94 -0.75 -24.49
C SER A 11 11.57 0.35 -23.49
N GLY A 12 12.40 0.59 -22.47
CA GLY A 12 12.23 1.74 -21.59
C GLY A 12 12.27 3.05 -22.39
N THR A 13 11.72 4.14 -21.83
CA THR A 13 11.64 5.46 -22.48
C THR A 13 13.02 6.05 -22.86
N ALA A 14 14.10 5.48 -22.33
CA ALA A 14 15.49 5.82 -22.66
C ALA A 14 16.30 4.62 -23.21
N GLY A 15 15.64 3.58 -23.72
CA GLY A 15 16.31 2.37 -24.23
C GLY A 15 16.80 1.40 -23.14
N GLU A 16 16.48 1.67 -21.87
CA GLU A 16 16.81 0.80 -20.74
C GLU A 16 15.97 -0.49 -20.77
N HIS A 17 16.57 -1.62 -20.42
CA HIS A 17 15.85 -2.87 -20.21
C HIS A 17 14.92 -2.71 -18.99
N PRO A 18 13.59 -2.76 -19.13
CA PRO A 18 12.72 -2.72 -17.98
C PRO A 18 12.82 -4.06 -17.27
N PHE A 19 13.36 -4.06 -16.06
CA PHE A 19 13.47 -5.28 -15.25
C PHE A 19 12.13 -5.77 -14.67
N GLY A 20 11.00 -5.13 -15.02
CA GLY A 20 9.69 -5.50 -14.47
C GLY A 20 9.50 -5.15 -12.98
N LEU A 21 10.39 -4.33 -12.41
CA LEU A 21 10.44 -4.04 -10.97
C LEU A 21 9.25 -3.24 -10.44
N GLY A 22 8.59 -2.45 -11.28
CA GLY A 22 7.54 -1.52 -10.84
C GLY A 22 6.39 -2.20 -10.08
N LEU A 23 5.96 -3.37 -10.54
CA LEU A 23 4.87 -4.11 -9.89
C LEU A 23 5.34 -4.84 -8.62
N ALA A 24 6.59 -5.29 -8.58
CA ALA A 24 7.19 -5.87 -7.38
C ALA A 24 7.34 -4.83 -6.27
N ILE A 25 7.81 -3.63 -6.59
CA ILE A 25 7.90 -2.49 -5.66
C ILE A 25 6.51 -2.10 -5.17
N ALA A 26 5.53 -1.96 -6.08
CA ALA A 26 4.16 -1.65 -5.71
C ALA A 26 3.57 -2.68 -4.73
N LYS A 27 3.83 -3.98 -4.97
CA LYS A 27 3.41 -5.05 -4.07
C LYS A 27 4.04 -4.92 -2.69
N GLN A 28 5.36 -4.71 -2.61
CA GLN A 28 6.05 -4.52 -1.34
C GLN A 28 5.49 -3.32 -0.55
N ILE A 29 5.27 -2.18 -1.23
CA ILE A 29 4.70 -0.99 -0.60
C ILE A 29 3.31 -1.31 -0.04
N VAL A 30 2.42 -1.90 -0.83
CA VAL A 30 1.05 -2.22 -0.41
C VAL A 30 1.04 -3.20 0.77
N GLU A 31 1.87 -4.24 0.73
CA GLU A 31 1.99 -5.25 1.79
C GLU A 31 2.53 -4.66 3.10
N VAL A 32 3.57 -3.80 3.04
CA VAL A 32 4.12 -3.10 4.22
C VAL A 32 3.06 -2.22 4.90
N HIS A 33 2.15 -1.63 4.12
CA HIS A 33 1.05 -0.83 4.65
C HIS A 33 -0.16 -1.68 5.09
N GLY A 34 0.00 -3.01 5.11
CA GLY A 34 -1.04 -3.97 5.51
C GLY A 34 -2.21 -4.06 4.53
N GLY A 35 -2.01 -3.59 3.31
CA GLY A 35 -2.94 -3.72 2.19
C GLY A 35 -2.70 -4.98 1.36
N THR A 36 -3.42 -5.11 0.25
CA THR A 36 -3.26 -6.20 -0.73
C THR A 36 -3.34 -5.67 -2.16
N ILE A 37 -2.60 -6.29 -3.08
CA ILE A 37 -2.65 -6.00 -4.52
C ILE A 37 -2.91 -7.29 -5.29
N TRP A 38 -3.79 -7.25 -6.29
CA TRP A 38 -4.07 -8.37 -7.19
C TRP A 38 -4.45 -7.86 -8.59
N PHE A 39 -4.56 -8.76 -9.55
CA PHE A 39 -5.02 -8.43 -10.89
C PHE A 39 -6.07 -9.44 -11.36
N GLU A 40 -6.96 -8.97 -12.23
CA GLU A 40 -7.88 -9.82 -12.97
C GLU A 40 -7.58 -9.64 -14.45
N SER A 41 -7.28 -10.75 -15.13
CA SER A 41 -7.08 -10.76 -16.58
C SER A 41 -8.33 -11.32 -17.26
N ASN A 42 -8.93 -10.54 -18.15
CA ASN A 42 -9.95 -11.00 -19.07
C ASN A 42 -9.33 -11.07 -20.47
N LEU A 43 -9.26 -12.27 -21.05
CA LEU A 43 -8.65 -12.54 -22.36
C LEU A 43 -9.14 -11.55 -23.44
N ASP A 44 -10.42 -11.15 -23.38
CA ASP A 44 -11.03 -10.26 -24.37
C ASP A 44 -11.00 -8.77 -23.99
N ARG A 45 -10.69 -8.41 -22.74
CA ARG A 45 -10.78 -7.01 -22.24
C ARG A 45 -9.49 -6.47 -21.64
N GLY A 46 -8.43 -7.26 -21.62
CA GLY A 46 -7.14 -6.88 -21.04
C GLY A 46 -7.05 -7.19 -19.54
N ILE A 47 -6.21 -6.43 -18.83
CA ILE A 47 -5.84 -6.70 -17.43
C ILE A 47 -6.24 -5.51 -16.57
N ALA A 48 -6.96 -5.77 -15.48
CA ALA A 48 -7.28 -4.79 -14.45
C ALA A 48 -6.48 -5.08 -13.18
N PHE A 49 -5.90 -4.05 -12.57
CA PHE A 49 -5.17 -4.15 -11.30
C PHE A 49 -5.98 -3.51 -10.17
N TYR A 50 -6.03 -4.19 -9.04
CA TYR A 50 -6.79 -3.78 -7.86
C TYR A 50 -5.85 -3.66 -6.67
N ILE A 51 -6.03 -2.59 -5.89
CA ILE A 51 -5.25 -2.30 -4.70
C ILE A 51 -6.23 -2.05 -3.54
N ASN A 52 -6.06 -2.78 -2.45
CA ASN A 52 -6.75 -2.56 -1.20
C ASN A 52 -5.75 -1.96 -0.19
N CYS A 53 -6.05 -0.78 0.32
CA CYS A 53 -5.25 -0.13 1.36
C CYS A 53 -6.03 -0.04 2.66
N LYS A 54 -5.39 -0.35 3.79
CA LYS A 54 -6.00 -0.16 5.10
C LYS A 54 -6.22 1.32 5.38
N LYS A 55 -7.47 1.63 5.70
CA LYS A 55 -7.97 2.94 6.09
C LYS A 55 -7.37 3.37 7.44
N PHE A 56 -6.42 4.31 7.45
CA PHE A 56 -5.72 4.77 8.65
C PHE A 56 -6.48 5.89 9.39
N TYR A 57 -7.68 5.61 9.90
CA TYR A 57 -8.50 6.61 10.62
C TYR A 57 -8.26 6.60 12.14
N GLY A 58 -7.60 5.57 12.69
CA GLY A 58 -7.62 5.31 14.13
C GLY A 58 -6.47 5.89 14.96
N LEU A 59 -5.29 6.12 14.39
CA LEU A 59 -4.09 6.43 15.19
C LEU A 59 -4.10 7.85 15.77
N LEU A 60 -4.64 8.83 15.03
CA LEU A 60 -4.77 10.21 15.52
C LEU A 60 -5.86 10.32 16.59
N VAL A 61 -6.98 9.61 16.41
CA VAL A 61 -8.09 9.63 17.38
C VAL A 61 -7.71 8.93 18.68
N LYS A 62 -7.06 7.75 18.62
CA LYS A 62 -6.57 7.06 19.83
C LYS A 62 -5.63 7.94 20.65
N ARG A 63 -4.66 8.58 19.99
CA ARG A 63 -3.69 9.45 20.66
C ARG A 63 -4.35 10.68 21.31
N TYR A 64 -5.39 11.23 20.69
CA TYR A 64 -6.11 12.38 21.26
C TYR A 64 -6.96 11.98 22.48
N VAL A 65 -7.64 10.84 22.42
CA VAL A 65 -8.46 10.32 23.53
C VAL A 65 -7.58 9.93 24.72
N GLU A 66 -6.45 9.24 24.50
CA GLU A 66 -5.49 8.91 25.57
C GLU A 66 -4.91 10.16 26.25
N PHE A 67 -4.60 11.20 25.47
CA PHE A 67 -4.12 12.47 26.01
C PHE A 67 -5.21 13.21 26.82
N GLY A 68 -6.45 13.21 26.33
CA GLY A 68 -7.60 13.80 27.02
C GLY A 68 -7.92 13.10 28.34
N VAL A 69 -7.91 11.76 28.37
CA VAL A 69 -8.16 10.96 29.58
C VAL A 69 -7.05 11.16 30.63
N LYS A 70 -5.78 11.25 30.20
CA LYS A 70 -4.67 11.54 31.12
C LYS A 70 -4.77 12.92 31.77
N LYS A 71 -5.27 13.94 31.06
CA LYS A 71 -5.45 15.28 31.66
C LYS A 71 -6.57 15.31 32.70
N ASN A 72 -7.69 14.66 32.45
CA ASN A 72 -8.82 14.67 33.39
C ASN A 72 -8.51 13.94 34.70
N SER A 73 -7.79 12.82 34.67
CA SER A 73 -7.39 12.07 35.88
C SER A 73 -6.34 12.75 36.78
N VAL A 74 -5.68 13.81 36.30
CA VAL A 74 -4.76 14.63 37.09
C VAL A 74 -5.48 15.80 37.75
N PHE A 75 -6.55 16.32 37.13
CA PHE A 75 -7.33 17.44 37.66
C PHE A 75 -8.28 17.03 38.80
N GLU A 76 -8.76 15.79 38.79
CA GLU A 76 -9.73 15.27 39.78
C GLU A 76 -9.10 14.85 41.13
N ARG A 77 -7.78 15.02 41.30
CA ARG A 77 -7.03 14.65 42.52
C ARG A 77 -6.42 15.86 43.25
N SER A 78 -6.90 17.07 42.99
CA SER A 78 -6.44 18.32 43.62
C SER A 78 -7.56 19.04 44.36
#